data_AF-A0A0T9UMX4-F1
#
_entry.id   AF-A0A0T9UMX4-F1
#
_cell.length_a   1.000
_cell.length_b   1.000
_cell.length_c   1.000
_cell.angle_alpha   90.00
_cell.angle_beta   90.00
_cell.angle_gamma   90.00
#
_symmetry.space_group_name_H-M   'P 1'
#
loop_
_entity.id
_entity.type
_entity.pdbx_description
1 polymer ?
#
loop_
_entity_poly.entity_id
_entity_poly.type
_entity_poly.pdbx_seq_one_letter_code
_entity_poly.pdbx_strand_id
1 'polypeptide(L)'
;MNNTVVVKFNNTSLRLSHTRIDKINNSPDKKTALQMGFVKKIQYICMNKGKRLSDLYDFTHNHKNGEKLFIQSNGCIQEKLISVINKKMPPLKTIEIDNSETVEKELQKILKEKAINLKDNIFTEIVYFEDKEDTTGRTYYISKNSLPVYKPNIPYVHPKNEQGASKYVVSKDDNFVALAPTKKDKFSTENNFHDLKGLNSIKTGLVVAPDLMISHNAGTCLIDHLNHNSPLPQSVFKNAVNDLKQLHKRRTYLRDIKPGNMAYDGKQVNFIDVDDRISVNKRVELFKPVFYIYGKEVVLTPKYITQGLVNHIYGSDPTNPGKTILKQTGITYAHRIADEYAFLMTMITATTKDNALKSSIKNAKVDIMGVGIINKINNDIDQCSDKQKKYKLIDKLIKTQKEYNNTGIMNKSNKRYFTSWLTGNIKPEHHNYVKSLLTDPAKYADTCPKIHLADMLLFK
;
A
#
# COMPACT_ATOMS: atom_id res chain seq x y z
N MET A 1 -17.29 -3.53 -43.32
CA MET A 1 -18.59 -3.48 -42.62
C MET A 1 -18.39 -4.00 -41.21
N ASN A 2 -18.84 -3.29 -40.18
CA ASN A 2 -18.54 -3.61 -38.77
C ASN A 2 -19.47 -4.73 -38.26
N ASN A 3 -18.96 -5.96 -38.15
CA ASN A 3 -19.71 -7.17 -37.72
C ASN A 3 -19.86 -7.30 -36.18
N THR A 4 -20.06 -6.20 -35.45
CA THR A 4 -20.18 -6.21 -33.98
C THR A 4 -21.42 -5.49 -33.48
N VAL A 5 -22.15 -6.13 -32.56
CA VAL A 5 -23.26 -5.59 -31.79
C VAL A 5 -22.72 -5.08 -30.46
N VAL A 6 -23.05 -3.85 -30.09
CA VAL A 6 -22.61 -3.25 -28.81
C VAL A 6 -23.78 -3.20 -27.85
N VAL A 7 -23.72 -3.97 -26.76
CA VAL A 7 -24.68 -3.98 -25.67
C VAL A 7 -24.14 -3.11 -24.55
N LYS A 8 -24.82 -2.02 -24.20
CA LYS A 8 -24.40 -1.13 -23.12
C LYS A 8 -25.15 -1.42 -21.82
N PHE A 9 -24.41 -1.52 -20.72
CA PHE A 9 -24.94 -1.58 -19.36
C PHE A 9 -24.27 -0.48 -18.53
N ASN A 10 -25.03 0.57 -18.16
CA ASN A 10 -24.52 1.74 -17.45
C ASN A 10 -23.25 2.32 -18.12
N ASN A 11 -22.16 2.49 -17.35
CA ASN A 11 -20.86 3.01 -17.80
C ASN A 11 -19.99 1.95 -18.50
N THR A 12 -20.57 0.82 -18.90
CA THR A 12 -19.85 -0.31 -19.51
C THR A 12 -20.46 -0.65 -20.86
N SER A 13 -19.61 -0.90 -21.85
CA SER A 13 -20.04 -1.36 -23.19
C SER A 13 -19.46 -2.75 -23.43
N LEU A 14 -20.32 -3.70 -23.79
CA LEU A 14 -19.94 -5.04 -24.23
C LEU A 14 -20.09 -5.11 -25.75
N ARG A 15 -19.05 -5.50 -26.48
CA ARG A 15 -19.12 -5.71 -27.94
C ARG A 15 -19.14 -7.21 -28.24
N LEU A 16 -20.15 -7.68 -28.96
CA LEU A 16 -20.33 -9.06 -29.38
C LEU A 16 -20.23 -9.14 -30.91
N SER A 17 -19.49 -10.09 -31.46
CA SER A 17 -19.50 -10.34 -32.91
C SER A 17 -20.78 -11.06 -33.34
N HIS A 18 -21.22 -10.87 -34.59
CA HIS A 18 -22.39 -11.57 -35.13
C HIS A 18 -22.22 -13.09 -35.09
N THR A 19 -21.03 -13.58 -35.42
CA THR A 19 -20.67 -15.01 -35.34
C THR A 19 -20.82 -15.60 -33.94
N ARG A 20 -20.66 -14.77 -32.89
CA ARG A 20 -20.83 -15.20 -31.49
C ARG A 20 -22.29 -15.18 -31.06
N ILE A 21 -23.07 -14.22 -31.59
CA ILE A 21 -24.53 -14.20 -31.44
C ILE A 21 -25.14 -15.44 -32.09
N ASP A 22 -24.67 -15.80 -33.28
CA ASP A 22 -25.17 -16.99 -34.00
C ASP A 22 -24.81 -18.29 -33.26
N LYS A 23 -23.61 -18.40 -32.68
CA LYS A 23 -23.21 -19.56 -31.86
C LYS A 23 -23.99 -19.65 -30.54
N ILE A 24 -24.36 -18.53 -29.93
CA ILE A 24 -25.20 -18.48 -28.73
C ILE A 24 -26.64 -18.89 -29.08
N ASN A 25 -27.17 -18.39 -30.19
CA ASN A 25 -28.52 -18.68 -30.66
C ASN A 25 -28.69 -20.13 -31.10
N ASN A 26 -27.62 -20.76 -31.61
CA ASN A 26 -27.62 -22.15 -32.07
C ASN A 26 -27.08 -23.14 -31.02
N SER A 27 -26.93 -22.71 -29.76
CA SER A 27 -26.44 -23.59 -28.70
C SER A 27 -27.53 -24.60 -28.29
N PRO A 28 -27.19 -25.89 -28.12
CA PRO A 28 -28.18 -26.95 -27.90
C PRO A 28 -28.86 -26.88 -26.53
N ASP A 29 -28.28 -26.17 -25.56
CA ASP A 29 -28.88 -25.96 -24.26
C ASP A 29 -28.43 -24.65 -23.58
N LYS A 30 -29.25 -24.19 -22.64
CA LYS A 30 -29.11 -22.91 -21.92
C LYS A 30 -27.82 -22.82 -21.10
N LYS A 31 -27.30 -23.94 -20.60
CA LYS A 31 -26.09 -24.01 -19.77
C LYS A 31 -24.83 -23.85 -20.63
N THR A 32 -24.84 -24.46 -21.81
CA THR A 32 -23.76 -24.35 -22.81
C THR A 32 -23.67 -22.92 -23.40
N ALA A 33 -24.81 -22.29 -23.71
CA ALA A 33 -24.86 -20.89 -24.14
C ALA A 33 -24.31 -19.91 -23.08
N LEU A 34 -24.60 -20.15 -21.79
CA LEU A 34 -24.14 -19.33 -20.67
C LEU A 34 -22.64 -19.47 -20.40
N GLN A 35 -22.09 -20.69 -20.53
CA GLN A 35 -20.66 -20.97 -20.37
C GLN A 35 -19.81 -20.31 -21.47
N MET A 36 -20.31 -20.22 -22.70
CA MET A 36 -19.60 -19.66 -23.85
C MET A 36 -19.56 -18.12 -23.91
N GLY A 37 -20.38 -17.43 -23.11
CA GLY A 37 -20.53 -15.98 -23.25
C GLY A 37 -20.59 -15.12 -21.98
N PHE A 38 -20.90 -15.67 -20.80
CA PHE A 38 -21.56 -14.80 -19.80
C PHE A 38 -21.23 -15.00 -18.31
N VAL A 39 -20.09 -15.60 -17.94
CA VAL A 39 -20.03 -16.17 -16.58
C VAL A 39 -19.68 -15.19 -15.45
N LYS A 40 -18.66 -14.34 -15.49
CA LYS A 40 -18.24 -13.68 -14.22
C LYS A 40 -18.90 -12.33 -13.91
N LYS A 41 -19.12 -11.46 -14.90
CA LYS A 41 -19.56 -10.07 -14.65
C LYS A 41 -21.09 -9.92 -14.56
N ILE A 42 -21.86 -10.75 -15.25
CA ILE A 42 -23.33 -10.73 -15.19
C ILE A 42 -23.87 -11.54 -13.99
N GLN A 43 -23.23 -12.65 -13.60
CA GLN A 43 -23.54 -13.29 -12.31
C GLN A 43 -23.40 -12.28 -11.16
N TYR A 44 -22.36 -11.46 -11.16
CA TYR A 44 -22.16 -10.40 -10.17
C TYR A 44 -23.26 -9.31 -10.19
N ILE A 45 -23.79 -8.97 -11.36
CA ILE A 45 -24.87 -7.98 -11.51
C ILE A 45 -26.23 -8.57 -11.06
N CYS A 46 -26.50 -9.82 -11.41
CA CYS A 46 -27.76 -10.50 -11.09
C CYS A 46 -27.85 -10.93 -9.62
N MET A 47 -26.74 -11.33 -8.99
CA MET A 47 -26.70 -11.69 -7.57
C MET A 47 -26.91 -10.48 -6.63
N ASN A 48 -26.61 -9.25 -7.08
CA ASN A 48 -26.70 -8.05 -6.25
C ASN A 48 -28.02 -7.27 -6.34
N LYS A 49 -28.93 -7.59 -7.28
CA LYS A 49 -30.17 -6.81 -7.50
C LYS A 49 -31.47 -7.61 -7.44
N GLY A 50 -31.44 -8.86 -6.99
CA GLY A 50 -32.63 -9.64 -6.66
C GLY A 50 -33.56 -9.98 -7.83
N LYS A 51 -33.12 -9.88 -9.09
CA LYS A 51 -33.89 -10.30 -10.27
C LYS A 51 -33.36 -11.61 -10.84
N ARG A 52 -34.27 -12.49 -11.26
CA ARG A 52 -33.94 -13.82 -11.78
C ARG A 52 -33.45 -13.70 -13.22
N LEU A 53 -32.48 -14.54 -13.57
CA LEU A 53 -31.88 -14.60 -14.91
C LEU A 53 -32.91 -14.94 -16.02
N SER A 54 -34.05 -15.53 -15.65
CA SER A 54 -35.20 -15.81 -16.51
C SER A 54 -35.77 -14.55 -17.16
N ASP A 55 -35.81 -13.46 -16.41
CA ASP A 55 -36.52 -12.23 -16.81
C ASP A 55 -35.76 -11.48 -17.92
N LEU A 56 -34.47 -11.79 -18.12
CA LEU A 56 -33.64 -11.26 -19.21
C LEU A 56 -33.81 -12.06 -20.52
N TYR A 57 -34.27 -13.31 -20.43
CA TYR A 57 -34.33 -14.27 -21.54
C TYR A 57 -35.62 -14.09 -22.36
N ASP A 58 -36.74 -13.80 -21.71
CA ASP A 58 -38.03 -13.59 -22.36
C ASP A 58 -38.11 -12.25 -23.10
N PHE A 59 -37.24 -11.29 -22.74
CA PHE A 59 -37.22 -9.95 -23.33
C PHE A 59 -36.52 -9.89 -24.70
N THR A 60 -35.62 -10.83 -24.99
CA THR A 60 -34.84 -10.83 -26.25
C THR A 60 -35.50 -11.59 -27.41
N HIS A 61 -36.55 -12.37 -27.14
CA HIS A 61 -37.14 -13.28 -28.12
C HIS A 61 -38.38 -12.75 -28.85
N ASN A 62 -38.89 -11.55 -28.53
CA ASN A 62 -40.15 -11.05 -29.10
C ASN A 62 -40.06 -9.82 -30.02
N HIS A 63 -38.86 -9.37 -30.42
CA HIS A 63 -38.75 -8.29 -31.40
C HIS A 63 -38.15 -8.79 -32.72
N LYS A 64 -39.04 -9.08 -33.68
CA LYS A 64 -38.69 -9.20 -35.10
C LYS A 64 -38.27 -7.81 -35.60
N ASN A 65 -37.14 -7.78 -36.31
CA ASN A 65 -36.52 -6.64 -36.97
C ASN A 65 -35.56 -5.82 -36.09
N GLY A 66 -34.29 -6.24 -36.05
CA GLY A 66 -33.11 -5.40 -36.30
C GLY A 66 -32.89 -4.07 -35.56
N GLU A 67 -33.69 -3.67 -34.58
CA GLU A 67 -33.59 -2.38 -33.92
C GLU A 67 -32.83 -2.46 -32.58
N LYS A 68 -32.00 -1.43 -32.31
CA LYS A 68 -31.19 -1.33 -31.09
C LYS A 68 -32.05 -0.81 -29.93
N LEU A 69 -32.10 -1.58 -28.85
CA LEU A 69 -32.86 -1.24 -27.64
C LEU A 69 -32.04 -0.32 -26.72
N PHE A 70 -32.62 0.81 -26.28
CA PHE A 70 -32.07 1.70 -25.26
C PHE A 70 -32.99 1.73 -24.05
N ILE A 71 -32.46 1.36 -22.88
CA ILE A 71 -33.19 1.34 -21.60
C ILE A 71 -32.61 2.43 -20.70
N GLN A 72 -33.47 3.34 -20.21
CA GLN A 72 -33.07 4.36 -19.25
C GLN A 72 -32.99 3.78 -17.82
N SER A 73 -32.32 4.50 -16.91
CA SER A 73 -32.04 4.07 -15.52
C SER A 73 -33.28 3.78 -14.66
N ASN A 74 -34.48 4.13 -15.12
CA ASN A 74 -35.77 3.85 -14.49
C ASN A 74 -36.62 2.79 -15.22
N GLY A 75 -36.16 2.25 -16.36
CA GLY A 75 -36.80 1.14 -17.05
C GLY A 75 -37.79 1.48 -18.17
N CYS A 76 -37.97 2.74 -18.58
CA CYS A 76 -38.79 3.09 -19.75
C CYS A 76 -38.00 3.04 -21.08
N ILE A 77 -38.68 2.70 -22.18
CA ILE A 77 -38.15 2.58 -23.55
C ILE A 77 -38.72 3.73 -24.40
N GLN A 78 -37.88 4.45 -25.13
CA GLN A 78 -38.29 5.58 -25.98
C GLN A 78 -37.71 5.43 -27.39
N GLU A 79 -38.54 5.58 -28.42
CA GLU A 79 -38.16 5.58 -29.84
C GLU A 79 -37.61 6.95 -30.30
N LYS A 80 -36.57 6.88 -31.15
CA LYS A 80 -35.95 7.92 -31.99
C LYS A 80 -34.99 8.96 -31.36
N LEU A 81 -33.74 8.95 -31.86
CA LEU A 81 -33.16 10.16 -32.48
C LEU A 81 -32.08 9.82 -33.54
N ILE A 82 -32.02 10.71 -34.54
CA ILE A 82 -31.33 10.64 -35.84
C ILE A 82 -29.86 11.11 -35.74
N SER A 83 -29.04 10.63 -36.68
CA SER A 83 -27.60 10.82 -36.93
C SER A 83 -26.92 12.13 -36.47
N VAL A 84 -25.68 12.02 -35.97
CA VAL A 84 -24.65 13.08 -36.11
C VAL A 84 -23.28 12.48 -36.48
N ILE A 85 -22.63 13.19 -37.41
CA ILE A 85 -21.50 12.85 -38.26
C ILE A 85 -20.13 12.88 -37.54
N ASN A 86 -19.24 12.05 -38.09
CA ASN A 86 -17.79 11.92 -37.90
C ASN A 86 -17.00 13.20 -37.54
N LYS A 87 -16.10 13.07 -36.56
CA LYS A 87 -14.76 13.67 -36.61
C LYS A 87 -13.71 12.56 -36.39
N LYS A 88 -12.85 12.37 -37.40
CA LYS A 88 -11.71 11.45 -37.40
C LYS A 88 -10.76 11.79 -36.25
N MET A 89 -10.54 10.84 -35.34
CA MET A 89 -9.26 10.75 -34.61
C MET A 89 -8.31 9.81 -35.36
N PRO A 90 -6.99 10.04 -35.32
CA PRO A 90 -6.02 9.12 -35.94
C PRO A 90 -6.04 7.76 -35.23
N PRO A 91 -5.75 6.66 -35.94
CA PRO A 91 -5.85 5.32 -35.38
C PRO A 91 -4.71 5.03 -34.41
N LEU A 92 -5.04 4.57 -33.20
CA LEU A 92 -4.12 3.86 -32.31
C LEU A 92 -3.89 2.44 -32.88
N LYS A 93 -2.62 2.06 -33.10
CA LYS A 93 -2.22 0.74 -33.61
C LYS A 93 -2.30 -0.33 -32.52
N THR A 94 -3.40 -1.06 -32.47
CA THR A 94 -3.57 -2.32 -31.72
C THR A 94 -2.86 -3.47 -32.47
N ILE A 95 -2.20 -4.40 -31.78
CA ILE A 95 -1.59 -5.61 -32.41
C ILE A 95 -2.04 -6.87 -31.66
N GLU A 96 -2.53 -7.86 -32.41
CA GLU A 96 -2.96 -9.21 -31.98
C GLU A 96 -1.84 -10.24 -32.23
N ILE A 97 -1.53 -11.12 -31.28
CA ILE A 97 -0.64 -12.30 -31.45
C ILE A 97 -1.14 -13.47 -30.56
N ASP A 98 -0.92 -14.71 -31.01
CA ASP A 98 -1.41 -15.99 -30.45
C ASP A 98 -0.31 -16.79 -29.71
N ASN A 99 -0.72 -17.60 -28.72
CA ASN A 99 0.04 -18.11 -27.56
C ASN A 99 0.88 -19.38 -27.81
N SER A 100 2.12 -19.40 -27.31
CA SER A 100 2.71 -20.61 -26.69
C SER A 100 3.98 -20.36 -25.84
N GLU A 101 4.31 -19.12 -25.50
CA GLU A 101 5.48 -18.80 -24.69
C GLU A 101 5.07 -18.08 -23.39
N THR A 102 5.95 -17.99 -22.39
CA THR A 102 5.64 -17.16 -21.21
C THR A 102 5.35 -15.73 -21.68
N VAL A 103 4.34 -15.07 -21.08
CA VAL A 103 3.95 -13.68 -21.44
C VAL A 103 5.16 -12.75 -21.59
N GLU A 104 6.19 -12.94 -20.76
CA GLU A 104 7.44 -12.19 -20.87
C GLU A 104 8.13 -12.35 -22.24
N LYS A 105 8.24 -13.56 -22.77
CA LYS A 105 8.83 -13.83 -24.10
C LYS A 105 8.00 -13.23 -25.22
N GLU A 106 6.68 -13.29 -25.13
CA GLU A 106 5.77 -12.69 -26.12
C GLU A 106 5.86 -11.17 -26.10
N LEU A 107 5.94 -10.57 -24.91
CA LEU A 107 6.20 -9.13 -24.77
C LEU A 107 7.58 -8.77 -25.37
N GLN A 108 8.62 -9.59 -25.16
CA GLN A 108 9.93 -9.38 -25.79
C GLN A 108 9.88 -9.49 -27.32
N LYS A 109 9.09 -10.43 -27.85
CA LYS A 109 8.84 -10.57 -29.30
C LYS A 109 8.16 -9.31 -29.85
N ILE A 110 7.11 -8.82 -29.18
CA ILE A 110 6.41 -7.57 -29.55
C ILE A 110 7.37 -6.38 -29.55
N LEU A 111 8.24 -6.26 -28.53
CA LEU A 111 9.23 -5.19 -28.45
C LEU A 111 10.22 -5.24 -29.63
N LYS A 112 10.70 -6.44 -29.98
CA LYS A 112 11.60 -6.65 -31.13
C LYS A 112 10.92 -6.35 -32.47
N GLU A 113 9.75 -6.92 -32.71
CA GLU A 113 8.98 -6.73 -33.96
C GLU A 113 8.63 -5.26 -34.22
N LYS A 114 8.30 -4.52 -33.16
CA LYS A 114 7.98 -3.09 -33.27
C LYS A 114 9.19 -2.16 -33.16
N ALA A 115 10.41 -2.70 -33.03
CA ALA A 115 11.62 -1.93 -32.79
C ALA A 115 11.49 -0.92 -31.63
N ILE A 116 10.79 -1.32 -30.54
CA ILE A 116 10.61 -0.49 -29.36
C ILE A 116 11.85 -0.60 -28.47
N ASN A 117 12.59 0.50 -28.38
CA ASN A 117 13.71 0.62 -27.46
C ASN A 117 13.21 1.07 -26.08
N LEU A 118 13.24 0.16 -25.10
CA LEU A 118 12.91 0.48 -23.71
C LEU A 118 13.96 1.41 -23.11
N LYS A 119 13.50 2.38 -22.32
CA LYS A 119 14.36 3.29 -21.55
C LYS A 119 14.39 2.86 -20.08
N ASP A 120 15.44 3.27 -19.38
CA ASP A 120 15.56 3.04 -17.94
C ASP A 120 14.48 3.83 -17.19
N ASN A 121 13.73 3.17 -16.31
CA ASN A 121 12.70 3.75 -15.44
C ASN A 121 11.56 4.51 -16.16
N ILE A 122 11.40 4.33 -17.47
CA ILE A 122 10.28 4.83 -18.25
C ILE A 122 9.46 3.62 -18.70
N PHE A 123 8.20 3.59 -18.29
CA PHE A 123 7.30 2.49 -18.62
C PHE A 123 6.63 2.71 -19.97
N THR A 124 6.71 1.68 -20.82
CA THR A 124 5.95 1.56 -22.06
C THR A 124 4.70 0.72 -21.79
N GLU A 125 3.55 1.25 -22.18
CA GLU A 125 2.27 0.55 -22.12
C GLU A 125 2.10 -0.39 -23.33
N ILE A 126 1.73 -1.64 -23.07
CA ILE A 126 1.41 -2.65 -24.09
C ILE A 126 0.11 -3.33 -23.70
N VAL A 127 -0.90 -3.27 -24.57
CA VAL A 127 -2.12 -4.06 -24.42
C VAL A 127 -1.90 -5.42 -25.04
N TYR A 128 -1.94 -6.46 -24.21
CA TYR A 128 -1.81 -7.86 -24.62
C TYR A 128 -3.17 -8.53 -24.62
N PHE A 129 -3.48 -9.32 -25.65
CA PHE A 129 -4.73 -10.08 -25.72
C PHE A 129 -4.34 -11.55 -25.64
N GLU A 130 -4.83 -12.26 -24.61
CA GLU A 130 -4.46 -13.67 -24.40
C GLU A 130 -4.93 -14.55 -25.57
N ASP A 131 -5.99 -14.19 -26.28
CA ASP A 131 -6.36 -14.82 -27.54
C ASP A 131 -7.12 -13.83 -28.44
N LYS A 132 -7.44 -14.23 -29.68
CA LYS A 132 -8.22 -13.41 -30.64
C LYS A 132 -9.66 -13.13 -30.18
N GLU A 133 -10.15 -13.85 -29.16
CA GLU A 133 -11.50 -13.69 -28.63
C GLU A 133 -11.54 -12.84 -27.35
N ASP A 134 -10.39 -12.56 -26.71
CA ASP A 134 -10.21 -11.63 -25.61
C ASP A 134 -10.40 -10.21 -26.13
N THR A 135 -11.56 -9.63 -25.81
CA THR A 135 -11.91 -8.26 -26.19
C THR A 135 -11.54 -7.24 -25.12
N THR A 136 -11.06 -7.71 -23.97
CA THR A 136 -10.69 -6.84 -22.85
C THR A 136 -9.20 -6.52 -22.87
N GLY A 137 -8.37 -7.50 -23.23
CA GLY A 137 -6.93 -7.40 -23.13
C GLY A 137 -6.46 -7.14 -21.70
N ARG A 138 -5.17 -7.27 -21.48
CA ARG A 138 -4.49 -6.89 -20.26
C ARG A 138 -3.42 -5.87 -20.60
N THR A 139 -3.47 -4.72 -19.93
CA THR A 139 -2.48 -3.66 -20.10
C THR A 139 -1.26 -3.95 -19.24
N TYR A 140 -0.17 -4.32 -19.89
CA TYR A 140 1.16 -4.47 -19.33
C TYR A 140 1.96 -3.18 -19.43
N TYR A 141 2.82 -2.95 -18.45
CA TYR A 141 3.75 -1.84 -18.35
C TYR A 141 5.16 -2.42 -18.22
N ILE A 142 6.04 -2.01 -19.13
CA ILE A 142 7.39 -2.59 -19.25
C ILE A 142 8.43 -1.49 -19.27
N SER A 143 9.53 -1.71 -18.55
CA SER A 143 10.69 -0.83 -18.51
C SER A 143 11.96 -1.69 -18.63
N LYS A 144 13.07 -1.11 -19.07
CA LYS A 144 14.33 -1.84 -19.29
C LYS A 144 14.85 -2.55 -18.03
N ASN A 145 14.62 -1.96 -16.85
CA ASN A 145 15.17 -2.44 -15.57
C ASN A 145 14.09 -2.96 -14.62
N SER A 146 12.88 -3.25 -15.11
CA SER A 146 11.78 -3.74 -14.28
C SER A 146 11.04 -4.87 -14.98
N LEU A 147 10.67 -5.89 -14.22
CA LEU A 147 9.81 -6.95 -14.73
C LEU A 147 8.47 -6.35 -15.17
N PRO A 148 7.83 -6.93 -16.21
CA PRO A 148 6.50 -6.50 -16.63
C PRO A 148 5.50 -6.54 -15.48
N VAL A 149 4.73 -5.47 -15.32
CA VAL A 149 3.60 -5.39 -14.38
C VAL A 149 2.33 -5.05 -15.13
N TYR A 150 1.17 -5.36 -14.57
CA TYR A 150 -0.11 -5.04 -15.22
C TYR A 150 -1.13 -4.48 -14.24
N LYS A 151 -2.05 -3.69 -14.78
CA LYS A 151 -3.21 -3.22 -14.01
C LYS A 151 -4.26 -4.33 -13.99
N PRO A 152 -4.68 -4.82 -12.81
CA PRO A 152 -5.75 -5.82 -12.74
C PRO A 152 -7.06 -5.30 -13.34
N ASN A 153 -7.76 -6.16 -14.08
CA ASN A 153 -9.03 -5.83 -14.74
C ASN A 153 -10.24 -5.87 -13.80
N ILE A 154 -10.07 -6.35 -12.57
CA ILE A 154 -11.12 -6.46 -11.55
C ILE A 154 -11.18 -5.16 -10.76
N PRO A 155 -12.21 -4.30 -10.96
CA PRO A 155 -12.33 -3.07 -10.20
C PRO A 155 -12.48 -3.39 -8.72
N TYR A 156 -11.74 -2.67 -7.88
CA TYR A 156 -11.85 -2.84 -6.44
C TYR A 156 -12.96 -1.93 -5.90
N VAL A 157 -14.02 -2.53 -5.34
CA VAL A 157 -15.11 -1.78 -4.71
C VAL A 157 -14.68 -1.45 -3.28
N HIS A 158 -14.35 -0.18 -3.05
CA HIS A 158 -13.74 0.31 -1.80
C HIS A 158 -14.50 -0.13 -0.53
N PRO A 159 -13.93 -1.00 0.31
CA PRO A 159 -14.17 -0.92 1.74
C PRO A 159 -13.48 0.34 2.25
N LYS A 160 -14.10 1.07 3.18
CA LYS A 160 -13.51 2.29 3.81
C LYS A 160 -12.10 2.09 4.38
N ASN A 161 -11.65 0.84 4.54
CA ASN A 161 -10.41 0.47 5.22
C ASN A 161 -9.17 0.41 4.30
N GLU A 162 -9.32 0.34 2.97
CA GLU A 162 -8.17 0.26 2.02
C GLU A 162 -7.84 1.61 1.34
N GLN A 163 -8.31 2.72 1.91
CA GLN A 163 -7.96 4.07 1.50
C GLN A 163 -6.89 4.66 2.42
N GLY A 164 -5.72 4.96 1.86
CA GLY A 164 -4.67 5.72 2.53
C GLY A 164 -4.86 7.23 2.37
N ALA A 165 -4.10 8.01 3.14
CA ALA A 165 -4.15 9.47 3.08
C ALA A 165 -3.64 10.05 1.73
N SER A 166 -2.78 9.33 1.03
CA SER A 166 -2.15 9.75 -0.24
C SER A 166 -2.64 8.96 -1.45
N LYS A 167 -2.99 7.68 -1.28
CA LYS A 167 -3.35 6.77 -2.36
C LYS A 167 -4.43 5.77 -1.94
N TYR A 168 -5.13 5.21 -2.91
CA TYR A 168 -6.19 4.23 -2.70
C TYR A 168 -6.17 3.12 -3.76
N VAL A 169 -6.66 1.94 -3.42
CA VAL A 169 -6.71 0.77 -4.32
C VAL A 169 -7.82 0.92 -5.36
N VAL A 170 -7.46 0.88 -6.65
CA VAL A 170 -8.41 0.93 -7.78
C VAL A 170 -8.77 -0.43 -8.33
N SER A 171 -7.83 -1.37 -8.32
CA SER A 171 -8.05 -2.76 -8.74
C SER A 171 -6.99 -3.67 -8.11
N LYS A 172 -7.35 -4.94 -7.87
CA LYS A 172 -6.42 -5.94 -7.35
C LYS A 172 -6.79 -7.34 -7.81
N ASP A 173 -5.78 -8.20 -7.90
CA ASP A 173 -5.92 -9.65 -8.03
C ASP A 173 -4.81 -10.34 -7.21
N ASP A 174 -4.62 -11.63 -7.40
CA ASP A 174 -3.64 -12.43 -6.64
C ASP A 174 -2.19 -11.98 -6.85
N ASN A 175 -1.88 -11.29 -7.95
CA ASN A 175 -0.51 -10.95 -8.34
C ASN A 175 -0.19 -9.46 -8.14
N PHE A 176 -1.15 -8.58 -8.43
CA PHE A 176 -0.92 -7.14 -8.45
C PHE A 176 -2.03 -6.34 -7.78
N VAL A 177 -1.63 -5.17 -7.28
CA VAL A 177 -2.51 -4.13 -6.75
C VAL A 177 -2.21 -2.85 -7.52
N ALA A 178 -3.25 -2.25 -8.08
CA ALA A 178 -3.20 -0.94 -8.71
C ALA A 178 -3.73 0.13 -7.76
N LEU A 179 -2.99 1.23 -7.67
CA LEU A 179 -3.23 2.36 -6.78
C LEU A 179 -3.35 3.64 -7.61
N ALA A 180 -4.27 4.52 -7.19
CA ALA A 180 -4.41 5.88 -7.71
C ALA A 180 -4.20 6.90 -6.59
N PRO A 181 -3.79 8.15 -6.91
CA PRO A 181 -3.62 9.19 -5.90
C PRO A 181 -4.98 9.65 -5.35
N THR A 182 -5.08 9.83 -4.03
CA THR A 182 -6.29 10.33 -3.35
C THR A 182 -6.46 11.85 -3.54
N LYS A 183 -5.36 12.57 -3.75
CA LYS A 183 -5.35 14.02 -3.94
C LYS A 183 -5.23 14.39 -5.42
N LYS A 184 -5.42 15.68 -5.73
CA LYS A 184 -5.15 16.23 -7.07
C LYS A 184 -3.69 16.05 -7.50
N ASP A 185 -2.78 15.93 -6.54
CA ASP A 185 -1.35 15.75 -6.78
C ASP A 185 -1.09 14.37 -7.39
N LYS A 186 -0.42 14.36 -8.54
CA LYS A 186 -0.02 13.16 -9.27
C LYS A 186 1.22 12.52 -8.63
N PHE A 187 1.42 11.23 -8.87
CA PHE A 187 2.66 10.55 -8.51
C PHE A 187 3.83 11.10 -9.32
N SER A 188 5.00 11.19 -8.68
CA SER A 188 6.26 11.34 -9.41
C SER A 188 6.53 10.06 -10.19
N THR A 189 6.86 10.17 -11.47
CA THR A 189 7.15 9.01 -12.33
C THR A 189 8.57 8.45 -12.11
N GLU A 190 9.34 9.02 -11.18
CA GLU A 190 10.67 8.53 -10.84
C GLU A 190 10.63 7.26 -9.98
N ASN A 191 11.03 6.14 -10.57
CA ASN A 191 11.11 4.85 -9.89
C ASN A 191 12.55 4.51 -9.49
N ASN A 192 13.04 5.11 -8.41
CA ASN A 192 14.38 4.82 -7.91
C ASN A 192 14.31 3.82 -6.74
N PHE A 193 14.65 2.54 -6.98
CA PHE A 193 14.60 1.45 -5.99
C PHE A 193 15.88 0.61 -5.93
N HIS A 194 17.01 1.13 -6.41
CA HIS A 194 18.27 0.37 -6.46
C HIS A 194 18.71 -0.12 -5.06
N ASP A 195 18.49 0.70 -4.04
CA ASP A 195 18.76 0.40 -2.63
C ASP A 195 17.92 -0.76 -2.07
N LEU A 196 16.75 -1.04 -2.68
CA LEU A 196 15.82 -2.10 -2.28
C LEU A 196 16.04 -3.43 -3.01
N LYS A 197 16.91 -3.46 -4.03
CA LYS A 197 17.12 -4.64 -4.89
C LYS A 197 17.48 -5.89 -4.08
N GLY A 198 16.78 -6.98 -4.33
CA GLY A 198 17.02 -8.29 -3.70
C GLY A 198 16.47 -8.43 -2.27
N LEU A 199 15.62 -7.51 -1.80
CA LEU A 199 14.93 -7.59 -0.51
C LEU A 199 13.48 -8.04 -0.72
N ASN A 200 13.26 -9.35 -0.67
CA ASN A 200 12.02 -9.98 -1.18
C ASN A 200 10.77 -9.66 -0.36
N SER A 201 10.93 -9.32 0.92
CA SER A 201 9.83 -8.91 1.80
C SER A 201 9.44 -7.43 1.62
N ILE A 202 10.18 -6.65 0.83
CA ILE A 202 9.84 -5.25 0.53
C ILE A 202 9.11 -5.20 -0.82
N LYS A 203 7.85 -4.79 -0.81
CA LYS A 203 7.04 -4.64 -2.03
C LYS A 203 7.00 -3.17 -2.43
N THR A 204 7.67 -2.85 -3.53
CA THR A 204 7.73 -1.50 -4.10
C THR A 204 6.51 -1.21 -4.96
N GLY A 205 6.03 0.02 -4.93
CA GLY A 205 5.02 0.51 -5.86
C GLY A 205 5.69 1.15 -7.06
N LEU A 206 5.53 0.55 -8.25
CA LEU A 206 6.03 1.11 -9.50
C LEU A 206 5.04 2.15 -10.03
N VAL A 207 5.44 3.41 -10.09
CA VAL A 207 4.66 4.46 -10.74
C VAL A 207 4.81 4.31 -12.25
N VAL A 208 3.79 3.74 -12.89
CA VAL A 208 3.78 3.49 -14.34
C VAL A 208 3.15 4.63 -15.12
N ALA A 209 2.31 5.44 -14.46
CA ALA A 209 1.78 6.68 -14.98
C ALA A 209 1.53 7.67 -13.82
N PRO A 210 1.40 8.99 -14.07
CA PRO A 210 1.19 9.98 -13.02
C PRO A 210 -0.04 9.75 -12.13
N ASP A 211 -1.02 8.99 -12.59
CA ASP A 211 -2.25 8.62 -11.88
C ASP A 211 -2.34 7.12 -11.56
N LEU A 212 -1.27 6.36 -11.82
CA LEU A 212 -1.26 4.91 -11.67
C LEU A 212 0.06 4.39 -11.11
N MET A 213 -0.04 3.76 -9.95
CA MET A 213 1.03 2.97 -9.34
C MET A 213 0.60 1.50 -9.30
N ILE A 214 1.52 0.59 -9.62
CA ILE A 214 1.28 -0.86 -9.58
C ILE A 214 2.31 -1.50 -8.66
N SER A 215 1.85 -2.31 -7.71
CA SER A 215 2.72 -3.09 -6.83
C SER A 215 2.33 -4.56 -6.89
N HIS A 216 3.27 -5.45 -6.59
CA HIS A 216 2.93 -6.84 -6.33
C HIS A 216 1.99 -6.95 -5.13
N ASN A 217 1.01 -7.83 -5.22
CA ASN A 217 0.10 -8.08 -4.11
C ASN A 217 0.91 -8.66 -2.93
N ALA A 218 0.88 -7.93 -1.81
CA ALA A 218 1.60 -8.25 -0.58
C ALA A 218 0.76 -9.06 0.41
N GLY A 219 -0.49 -9.37 0.05
CA GLY A 219 -1.48 -10.04 0.88
C GLY A 219 -2.41 -9.09 1.62
N THR A 220 -2.91 -9.54 2.78
CA THR A 220 -3.87 -8.77 3.59
C THR A 220 -3.12 -7.77 4.48
N CYS A 221 -3.59 -6.52 4.55
CA CYS A 221 -3.06 -5.52 5.49
C CYS A 221 -3.02 -6.06 6.93
N LEU A 222 -1.94 -5.82 7.66
CA LEU A 222 -1.77 -6.38 9.00
C LEU A 222 -2.78 -5.81 10.00
N ILE A 223 -3.25 -4.56 9.83
CA ILE A 223 -4.37 -4.02 10.63
C ILE A 223 -5.63 -4.87 10.42
N ASP A 224 -6.01 -5.11 9.17
CA ASP A 224 -7.21 -5.88 8.85
C ASP A 224 -7.08 -7.33 9.31
N HIS A 225 -5.90 -7.93 9.16
CA HIS A 225 -5.65 -9.27 9.66
C HIS A 225 -5.88 -9.35 11.18
N LEU A 226 -5.30 -8.43 11.96
CA LEU A 226 -5.38 -8.43 13.42
C LEU A 226 -6.78 -8.10 13.97
N ASN A 227 -7.65 -7.48 13.18
CA ASN A 227 -9.03 -7.20 13.55
C ASN A 227 -9.95 -8.43 13.40
N HIS A 228 -9.61 -9.35 12.49
CA HIS A 228 -10.53 -10.43 12.09
C HIS A 228 -9.97 -11.84 12.34
N ASN A 229 -8.69 -11.97 12.67
CA ASN A 229 -8.00 -13.26 12.78
C ASN A 229 -7.20 -13.38 14.07
N SER A 230 -6.78 -14.62 14.36
CA SER A 230 -5.86 -14.93 15.44
C SER A 230 -4.49 -14.26 15.25
N PRO A 231 -3.73 -14.00 16.34
CA PRO A 231 -2.34 -13.54 16.25
C PRO A 231 -1.47 -14.45 15.39
N LEU A 232 -0.52 -13.84 14.68
CA LEU A 232 0.41 -14.55 13.78
C LEU A 232 1.53 -15.25 14.57
N PRO A 233 2.08 -16.37 14.06
CA PRO A 233 3.31 -16.94 14.61
C PRO A 233 4.50 -16.03 14.29
N GLN A 234 5.48 -15.92 15.19
CA GLN A 234 6.64 -15.03 15.01
C GLN A 234 7.46 -15.37 13.75
N SER A 235 7.51 -16.64 13.35
CA SER A 235 8.30 -17.13 12.22
C SER A 235 7.98 -16.43 10.90
N VAL A 236 6.76 -15.91 10.69
CA VAL A 236 6.39 -15.19 9.46
C VAL A 236 7.11 -13.84 9.30
N PHE A 237 7.70 -13.31 10.37
CA PHE A 237 8.47 -12.05 10.36
C PHE A 237 9.95 -12.25 10.04
N LYS A 238 10.42 -13.51 9.92
CA LYS A 238 11.84 -13.84 9.75
C LYS A 238 12.46 -13.19 8.51
N ASN A 239 11.78 -13.23 7.37
CA ASN A 239 12.31 -12.62 6.15
C ASN A 239 12.29 -11.10 6.24
N ALA A 240 11.20 -10.52 6.74
CA ALA A 240 11.08 -9.07 6.94
C ALA A 240 12.18 -8.48 7.83
N VAL A 241 12.45 -9.07 9.00
CA VAL A 241 13.50 -8.53 9.88
C VAL A 241 14.90 -8.66 9.29
N ASN A 242 15.16 -9.73 8.53
CA ASN A 242 16.45 -9.94 7.87
C ASN A 242 16.65 -8.98 6.71
N ASP A 243 15.63 -8.75 5.89
CA ASP A 243 15.67 -7.75 4.83
C ASP A 243 15.84 -6.34 5.39
N LEU A 244 15.18 -6.02 6.52
CA LEU A 244 15.37 -4.75 7.23
C LEU A 244 16.83 -4.58 7.70
N LYS A 245 17.44 -5.64 8.28
CA LYS A 245 18.87 -5.65 8.62
C LYS A 245 19.76 -5.41 7.40
N GLN A 246 19.47 -6.04 6.25
CA GLN A 246 20.24 -5.82 5.03
C GLN A 246 20.08 -4.39 4.49
N LEU A 247 18.87 -3.84 4.58
CA LEU A 247 18.59 -2.45 4.24
C LEU A 247 19.39 -1.47 5.10
N HIS A 248 19.45 -1.71 6.41
CA HIS A 248 20.24 -0.91 7.35
C HIS A 248 21.75 -1.01 7.09
N LYS A 249 22.26 -2.19 6.72
CA LYS A 249 23.65 -2.34 6.26
C LYS A 249 23.96 -1.53 4.99
N ARG A 250 22.95 -1.33 4.13
CA ARG A 250 23.02 -0.43 2.96
C ARG A 250 22.84 1.04 3.33
N ARG A 251 22.69 1.38 4.62
CA ARG A 251 22.42 2.72 5.14
C ARG A 251 21.14 3.34 4.56
N THR A 252 20.10 2.52 4.46
CA THR A 252 18.76 2.93 4.04
C THR A 252 17.77 2.64 5.17
N TYR A 253 16.79 3.51 5.36
CA TYR A 253 15.87 3.49 6.51
C TYR A 253 14.44 3.76 6.06
N LEU A 254 13.47 2.96 6.53
CA LEU A 254 12.07 3.02 6.08
C LEU A 254 11.27 4.14 6.73
N ARG A 255 11.55 4.46 8.00
CA ARG A 255 10.97 5.57 8.80
C ARG A 255 9.48 5.49 9.16
N ASP A 256 8.66 4.76 8.42
CA ASP A 256 7.21 4.64 8.66
C ASP A 256 6.72 3.18 8.87
N ILE A 257 7.48 2.40 9.64
CA ILE A 257 7.07 1.02 9.96
C ILE A 257 5.91 1.05 10.94
N LYS A 258 4.78 0.45 10.53
CA LYS A 258 3.56 0.27 11.34
C LYS A 258 2.70 -0.83 10.72
N PRO A 259 1.74 -1.42 11.45
CA PRO A 259 0.84 -2.44 10.89
C PRO A 259 0.11 -2.01 9.61
N GLY A 260 -0.19 -0.71 9.46
CA GLY A 260 -0.82 -0.18 8.23
C GLY A 260 0.07 -0.23 6.99
N ASN A 261 1.39 -0.26 7.18
CA ASN A 261 2.38 -0.31 6.11
C ASN A 261 3.02 -1.71 6.01
N MET A 262 2.29 -2.73 6.49
CA MET A 262 2.70 -4.13 6.43
C MET A 262 1.53 -5.00 6.00
N ALA A 263 1.83 -6.10 5.30
CA ALA A 263 0.83 -7.05 4.83
C ALA A 263 1.31 -8.49 5.03
N TYR A 264 0.36 -9.42 5.17
CA TYR A 264 0.61 -10.85 5.30
C TYR A 264 0.05 -11.61 4.11
N ASP A 265 0.92 -12.32 3.38
CA ASP A 265 0.58 -13.05 2.15
C ASP A 265 0.21 -14.53 2.38
N GLY A 266 -0.01 -14.93 3.63
CA GLY A 266 -0.24 -16.33 4.00
C GLY A 266 1.05 -17.11 4.28
N LYS A 267 2.22 -16.58 3.91
CA LYS A 267 3.54 -17.22 4.15
C LYS A 267 4.44 -16.35 5.01
N GLN A 268 4.53 -15.07 4.71
CA GLN A 268 5.40 -14.12 5.38
C GLN A 268 4.75 -12.74 5.50
N VAL A 269 5.29 -11.94 6.41
CA VAL A 269 4.96 -10.52 6.48
C VAL A 269 5.86 -9.74 5.52
N ASN A 270 5.27 -8.77 4.83
CA ASN A 270 5.91 -7.92 3.84
C ASN A 270 5.75 -6.44 4.22
N PHE A 271 6.76 -5.63 3.90
CA PHE A 271 6.66 -4.17 3.93
C PHE A 271 6.01 -3.65 2.65
N ILE A 272 5.08 -2.71 2.81
CA ILE A 272 4.47 -1.94 1.73
C ILE A 272 4.63 -0.45 2.06
N ASP A 273 4.34 0.43 1.10
CA ASP A 273 4.41 1.90 1.31
C ASP A 273 5.79 2.38 1.79
N VAL A 274 6.85 1.96 1.07
CA VAL A 274 8.27 2.25 1.39
C VAL A 274 8.82 3.48 0.66
N ASP A 275 7.91 4.32 0.13
CA ASP A 275 8.24 5.46 -0.73
C ASP A 275 8.88 6.61 0.08
N ASP A 276 8.51 6.72 1.36
CA ASP A 276 9.01 7.72 2.31
C ASP A 276 10.34 7.33 2.98
N ARG A 277 11.11 6.41 2.40
CA ARG A 277 12.43 6.03 2.93
C ARG A 277 13.51 7.09 2.67
N ILE A 278 14.66 6.93 3.32
CA ILE A 278 15.88 7.70 3.04
C ILE A 278 17.08 6.77 2.90
N SER A 279 18.10 7.22 2.17
CA SER A 279 19.40 6.54 2.12
C SER A 279 20.54 7.53 2.29
N VAL A 280 21.70 7.06 2.75
CA VAL A 280 22.88 7.90 2.92
C VAL A 280 23.63 8.05 1.60
N ASN A 281 23.86 9.30 1.17
CA ASN A 281 24.71 9.62 0.04
C ASN A 281 26.19 9.39 0.40
N LYS A 282 26.78 8.33 -0.14
CA LYS A 282 28.20 8.00 0.07
C LYS A 282 29.17 8.88 -0.73
N ARG A 283 28.68 9.68 -1.68
CA ARG A 283 29.52 10.50 -2.57
C ARG A 283 29.86 11.88 -2.02
N VAL A 284 29.17 12.33 -0.97
CA VAL A 284 29.50 13.59 -0.30
C VAL A 284 30.57 13.30 0.73
N GLU A 285 31.66 14.07 0.67
CA GLU A 285 32.94 13.92 1.36
C GLU A 285 32.86 13.43 2.82
N LEU A 286 33.98 12.85 3.28
CA LEU A 286 34.26 12.22 4.58
C LEU A 286 33.71 12.91 5.85
N PHE A 287 33.20 14.14 5.79
CA PHE A 287 32.83 14.94 6.96
C PHE A 287 31.34 15.26 7.11
N LYS A 288 30.48 15.11 6.08
CA LYS A 288 29.02 15.34 6.21
C LYS A 288 28.21 14.51 5.20
N PRO A 289 27.88 13.25 5.50
CA PRO A 289 26.99 12.49 4.63
C PRO A 289 25.62 13.18 4.56
N VAL A 290 25.12 13.34 3.34
CA VAL A 290 23.80 13.93 3.04
C VAL A 290 22.81 12.81 2.81
N PHE A 291 21.55 12.97 3.24
CA PHE A 291 20.52 11.99 2.94
C PHE A 291 19.93 12.19 1.53
N TYR A 292 19.79 11.11 0.77
CA TYR A 292 18.83 11.05 -0.32
C TYR A 292 17.45 10.82 0.27
N ILE A 293 16.52 11.74 -0.01
CA ILE A 293 15.14 11.70 0.44
C ILE A 293 14.28 11.29 -0.76
N TYR A 294 13.60 10.14 -0.67
CA TYR A 294 12.78 9.61 -1.76
C TYR A 294 11.33 10.11 -1.72
N GLY A 295 10.84 10.45 -0.53
CA GLY A 295 9.48 10.95 -0.30
C GLY A 295 9.47 12.20 0.56
N LYS A 296 8.65 12.23 1.61
CA LYS A 296 8.57 13.36 2.53
C LYS A 296 9.85 13.52 3.35
N GLU A 297 10.28 14.75 3.57
CA GLU A 297 11.45 15.02 4.41
C GLU A 297 11.21 14.57 5.87
N VAL A 298 10.05 14.92 6.43
CA VAL A 298 9.67 14.59 7.81
C VAL A 298 8.53 13.58 7.82
N VAL A 299 8.76 12.47 8.51
CA VAL A 299 7.81 11.38 8.68
C VAL A 299 7.69 11.08 10.17
N LEU A 300 6.48 11.22 10.70
CA LEU A 300 6.20 11.08 12.13
C LEU A 300 4.93 10.26 12.36
N THR A 301 5.08 9.10 12.97
CA THR A 301 3.97 8.28 13.45
C THR A 301 4.14 8.10 14.97
N PRO A 302 3.54 8.97 15.82
CA PRO A 302 3.78 9.02 17.27
C PRO A 302 3.59 7.69 18.03
N LYS A 303 2.82 6.75 17.48
CA LYS A 303 2.63 5.42 18.11
C LYS A 303 3.82 4.47 17.93
N TYR A 304 4.72 4.76 16.98
CA TYR A 304 5.82 3.86 16.57
C TYR A 304 7.19 4.55 16.62
N ILE A 305 7.30 5.72 17.25
CA ILE A 305 8.55 6.44 17.49
C ILE A 305 8.46 7.12 18.87
N THR A 306 9.56 7.66 19.39
CA THR A 306 9.62 8.35 20.69
C THR A 306 10.17 9.76 20.52
N GLN A 307 9.91 10.65 21.49
CA GLN A 307 10.34 12.05 21.36
C GLN A 307 11.88 12.15 21.31
N GLY A 308 12.59 11.33 22.09
CA GLY A 308 14.05 11.30 22.05
C GLY A 308 14.60 10.93 20.66
N LEU A 309 14.02 9.92 19.99
CA LEU A 309 14.43 9.56 18.63
C LEU A 309 14.09 10.66 17.62
N VAL A 310 12.91 11.29 17.75
CA VAL A 310 12.52 12.45 16.94
C VAL A 310 13.55 13.57 17.09
N ASN A 311 13.99 13.87 18.31
CA ASN A 311 15.01 14.88 18.57
C ASN A 311 16.38 14.49 18.01
N HIS A 312 16.71 13.21 17.91
CA HIS A 312 17.97 12.77 17.29
C HIS A 312 17.93 12.86 15.76
N ILE A 313 16.76 12.63 15.15
CA ILE A 313 16.58 12.57 13.70
C ILE A 313 16.25 13.94 13.10
N TYR A 314 15.42 14.73 13.76
CA TYR A 314 14.87 15.97 13.25
C TYR A 314 15.32 17.18 14.08
N GLY A 315 15.32 18.34 13.45
CA GLY A 315 15.65 19.63 14.07
C GLY A 315 14.71 20.74 13.59
N SER A 316 14.93 21.95 14.08
CA SER A 316 14.24 23.14 13.58
C SER A 316 15.03 23.75 12.43
N ASP A 317 14.31 24.22 11.40
CA ASP A 317 14.89 24.98 10.31
C ASP A 317 15.44 26.32 10.86
N PRO A 318 16.76 26.59 10.74
CA PRO A 318 17.34 27.84 11.23
C PRO A 318 16.78 29.08 10.52
N THR A 319 16.28 28.92 9.29
CA THR A 319 15.76 30.00 8.46
C THR A 319 14.24 30.19 8.59
N ASN A 320 13.55 29.19 9.14
CA ASN A 320 12.10 29.24 9.35
C ASN A 320 11.74 28.61 10.70
N PRO A 321 11.83 29.40 11.80
CA PRO A 321 11.50 28.94 13.13
C PRO A 321 10.09 28.33 13.19
N GLY A 322 9.99 27.06 13.57
CA GLY A 322 8.74 26.30 13.61
C GLY A 322 8.61 25.25 12.51
N LYS A 323 9.41 25.31 11.44
CA LYS A 323 9.50 24.23 10.45
C LYS A 323 10.45 23.15 10.94
N THR A 324 9.97 21.91 11.01
CA THR A 324 10.82 20.73 11.31
C THR A 324 11.51 20.25 10.04
N ILE A 325 12.80 19.93 10.14
CA ILE A 325 13.62 19.41 9.03
C ILE A 325 14.44 18.19 9.45
N LEU A 326 14.89 17.41 8.46
CA LEU A 326 15.78 16.28 8.70
C LEU A 326 17.18 16.78 9.07
N LYS A 327 17.75 16.31 10.19
CA LYS A 327 19.14 16.63 10.55
C LYS A 327 20.09 15.98 9.54
N GLN A 328 20.90 16.79 8.89
CA GLN A 328 21.94 16.33 7.97
C GLN A 328 23.20 15.92 8.77
N THR A 329 23.15 14.71 9.34
CA THR A 329 24.23 14.14 10.18
C THR A 329 24.64 12.75 9.69
N GLY A 330 25.93 12.42 9.84
CA GLY A 330 26.44 11.07 9.58
C GLY A 330 26.14 10.03 10.63
N ILE A 331 25.60 10.46 11.77
CA ILE A 331 25.13 9.57 12.82
C ILE A 331 23.75 9.04 12.40
N THR A 332 23.73 7.79 11.96
CA THR A 332 22.53 7.13 11.42
C THR A 332 21.92 6.10 12.37
N TYR A 333 22.52 5.91 13.55
CA TYR A 333 22.01 4.96 14.55
C TYR A 333 20.57 5.26 14.94
N ALA A 334 20.21 6.54 15.12
CA ALA A 334 18.84 6.92 15.48
C ALA A 334 17.80 6.46 14.43
N HIS A 335 18.12 6.57 13.13
CA HIS A 335 17.23 6.09 12.06
C HIS A 335 17.06 4.57 12.10
N ARG A 336 18.17 3.84 12.25
CA ARG A 336 18.13 2.38 12.40
C ARG A 336 17.29 1.96 13.61
N ILE A 337 17.56 2.57 14.76
CA ILE A 337 16.89 2.25 16.02
C ILE A 337 15.40 2.61 15.97
N ALA A 338 15.03 3.69 15.28
CA ALA A 338 13.63 4.02 15.04
C ALA A 338 12.91 2.91 14.24
N ASP A 339 13.51 2.43 13.14
CA ASP A 339 12.95 1.32 12.35
C ASP A 339 12.85 0.04 13.19
N GLU A 340 13.90 -0.33 13.93
CA GLU A 340 13.92 -1.55 14.75
C GLU A 340 12.91 -1.49 15.90
N TYR A 341 12.79 -0.34 16.57
CA TYR A 341 11.77 -0.11 17.60
C TYR A 341 10.35 -0.26 17.02
N ALA A 342 10.07 0.41 15.90
CA ALA A 342 8.77 0.37 15.23
C ALA A 342 8.41 -1.04 14.72
N PHE A 343 9.39 -1.77 14.20
CA PHE A 343 9.23 -3.15 13.75
C PHE A 343 8.95 -4.09 14.92
N LEU A 344 9.72 -3.98 16.02
CA LEU A 344 9.51 -4.78 17.22
C LEU A 344 8.13 -4.52 17.83
N MET A 345 7.71 -3.26 17.89
CA MET A 345 6.37 -2.86 18.33
C MET A 345 5.27 -3.52 17.49
N THR A 346 5.45 -3.52 16.17
CA THR A 346 4.52 -4.17 15.24
C THR A 346 4.51 -5.68 15.44
N MET A 347 5.67 -6.31 15.60
CA MET A 347 5.78 -7.75 15.80
C MET A 347 5.15 -8.21 17.12
N ILE A 348 5.38 -7.49 18.23
CA ILE A 348 4.74 -7.81 19.53
C ILE A 348 3.23 -7.70 19.39
N THR A 349 2.73 -6.62 18.79
CA THR A 349 1.29 -6.40 18.59
C THR A 349 0.66 -7.52 17.76
N ALA A 350 1.36 -7.98 16.72
CA ALA A 350 0.83 -8.96 15.79
C ALA A 350 0.88 -10.40 16.29
N THR A 351 1.77 -10.72 17.23
CA THR A 351 2.05 -12.09 17.67
C THR A 351 1.54 -12.40 19.08
N THR A 352 1.27 -11.38 19.90
CA THR A 352 0.86 -11.61 21.28
C THR A 352 -0.56 -12.17 21.39
N LYS A 353 -0.73 -13.17 22.25
CA LYS A 353 -2.04 -13.68 22.71
C LYS A 353 -2.49 -13.04 24.03
N ASP A 354 -1.60 -12.34 24.72
CA ASP A 354 -1.87 -11.73 26.03
C ASP A 354 -2.67 -10.43 25.88
N ASN A 355 -3.92 -10.45 26.37
CA ASN A 355 -4.82 -9.30 26.35
C ASN A 355 -4.33 -8.13 27.20
N ALA A 356 -3.63 -8.39 28.30
CA ALA A 356 -3.05 -7.34 29.14
C ALA A 356 -1.90 -6.65 28.41
N LEU A 357 -1.05 -7.39 27.69
CA LEU A 357 -0.01 -6.81 26.84
C LEU A 357 -0.61 -5.99 25.68
N LYS A 358 -1.65 -6.52 25.00
CA LYS A 358 -2.38 -5.78 23.95
C LYS A 358 -2.95 -4.47 24.48
N SER A 359 -3.64 -4.52 25.62
CA SER A 359 -4.23 -3.34 26.27
C SER A 359 -3.16 -2.34 26.66
N SER A 360 -2.04 -2.80 27.23
CA SER A 360 -0.90 -1.96 27.59
C SER A 360 -0.32 -1.21 26.39
N ILE A 361 -0.16 -1.88 25.24
CA ILE A 361 0.34 -1.24 24.02
C ILE A 361 -0.69 -0.26 23.44
N LYS A 362 -1.97 -0.64 23.42
CA LYS A 362 -3.05 0.20 22.88
C LYS A 362 -3.22 1.50 23.67
N ASN A 363 -3.10 1.43 24.99
CA ASN A 363 -3.35 2.53 25.93
C ASN A 363 -2.05 3.20 26.43
N ALA A 364 -0.91 2.91 25.80
CA ALA A 364 0.36 3.44 26.24
C ALA A 364 0.38 4.98 26.15
N LYS A 365 0.89 5.61 27.21
CA LYS A 365 1.08 7.06 27.30
C LYS A 365 2.57 7.36 27.24
N VAL A 366 3.04 7.56 26.02
CA VAL A 366 4.45 7.84 25.70
C VAL A 366 4.67 9.32 25.41
N ASP A 367 5.87 9.80 25.68
CA ASP A 367 6.27 11.21 25.60
C ASP A 367 5.81 11.94 24.33
N ILE A 368 6.05 11.35 23.16
CA ILE A 368 5.73 11.91 21.85
C ILE A 368 4.23 12.15 21.67
N MET A 369 3.37 11.33 22.29
CA MET A 369 1.91 11.53 22.25
C MET A 369 1.47 12.71 23.12
N GLY A 370 2.24 13.01 24.17
CA GLY A 370 2.00 14.13 25.08
C GLY A 370 2.42 15.47 24.49
N VAL A 371 3.43 15.53 23.60
CA VAL A 371 4.01 16.79 23.11
C VAL A 371 2.98 17.76 22.52
N GLY A 372 2.09 17.28 21.64
CA GLY A 372 1.06 18.15 21.07
C GLY A 372 0.05 18.67 22.10
N ILE A 373 -0.28 17.85 23.11
CA ILE A 373 -1.20 18.20 24.19
C ILE A 373 -0.54 19.25 25.11
N ILE A 374 0.71 19.01 25.48
CA ILE A 374 1.52 19.88 26.34
C ILE A 374 1.71 21.25 25.67
N ASN A 375 2.11 21.28 24.40
CA ASN A 375 2.28 22.53 23.66
C ASN A 375 0.97 23.33 23.57
N LYS A 376 -0.16 22.65 23.37
CA LYS A 376 -1.47 23.31 23.38
C LYS A 376 -1.77 23.93 24.74
N ILE A 377 -1.55 23.20 25.83
CA ILE A 377 -1.79 23.72 27.19
C ILE A 377 -0.87 24.92 27.47
N ASN A 378 0.40 24.87 27.06
CA ASN A 378 1.32 26.01 27.20
C ASN A 378 0.81 27.25 26.46
N ASN A 379 0.38 27.09 25.20
CA ASN A 379 -0.19 28.21 24.43
C ASN A 379 -1.45 28.77 25.11
N ASP A 380 -2.32 27.91 25.64
CA ASP A 380 -3.52 28.33 26.38
C ASP A 380 -3.15 29.12 27.65
N ILE A 381 -2.07 28.73 28.35
CA ILE A 381 -1.54 29.44 29.54
C ILE A 381 -1.00 30.82 29.16
N ASP A 382 -0.25 30.90 28.06
CA ASP A 382 0.37 32.14 27.59
C ASP A 382 -0.68 33.18 27.16
N GLN A 383 -1.80 32.71 26.60
CA GLN A 383 -2.93 33.56 26.17
C GLN A 383 -3.94 33.86 27.29
N CYS A 384 -3.81 33.24 28.47
CA CYS A 384 -4.78 33.38 29.56
C CYS A 384 -4.47 34.58 30.45
N SER A 385 -5.34 35.60 30.42
CA SER A 385 -5.30 36.77 31.30
C SER A 385 -5.92 36.54 32.68
N ASP A 386 -6.84 35.58 32.80
CA ASP A 386 -7.50 35.23 34.06
C ASP A 386 -6.60 34.38 34.96
N LYS A 387 -6.30 34.89 36.15
CA LYS A 387 -5.39 34.25 37.12
C LYS A 387 -5.88 32.88 37.60
N GLN A 388 -7.18 32.74 37.89
CA GLN A 388 -7.73 31.46 38.39
C GLN A 388 -7.76 30.41 37.29
N LYS A 389 -8.14 30.79 36.06
CA LYS A 389 -8.08 29.90 34.91
C LYS A 389 -6.64 29.48 34.59
N LYS A 390 -5.68 30.40 34.72
CA LYS A 390 -4.26 30.11 34.52
C LYS A 390 -3.74 29.06 35.51
N TYR A 391 -4.09 29.14 36.80
CA TYR A 391 -3.73 28.09 37.77
C TYR A 391 -4.30 26.71 37.40
N LYS A 392 -5.57 26.64 37.00
CA LYS A 392 -6.18 25.37 36.55
C LYS A 392 -5.47 24.77 35.33
N LEU A 393 -5.01 25.62 34.40
CA LEU A 393 -4.24 25.19 33.23
C LEU A 393 -2.84 24.70 33.63
N ILE A 394 -2.17 25.34 34.58
CA ILE A 394 -0.88 24.90 35.12
C ILE A 394 -1.02 23.53 35.81
N ASP A 395 -2.06 23.32 36.61
CA ASP A 395 -2.31 22.02 37.24
C ASP A 395 -2.54 20.92 36.20
N LYS A 396 -3.29 21.25 35.13
CA LYS A 396 -3.50 20.36 33.99
C LYS A 396 -2.18 20.05 33.28
N LEU A 397 -1.32 21.05 33.05
CA LEU A 397 0.00 20.87 32.45
C LEU A 397 0.85 19.90 33.26
N ILE A 398 0.96 20.11 34.57
CA ILE A 398 1.73 19.25 35.48
C ILE A 398 1.19 17.82 35.46
N LYS A 399 -0.14 17.64 35.48
CA LYS A 399 -0.77 16.32 35.41
C LYS A 399 -0.47 15.63 34.07
N THR A 400 -0.61 16.33 32.95
CA THR A 400 -0.31 15.79 31.62
C THR A 400 1.17 15.45 31.45
N GLN A 401 2.08 16.29 31.94
CA GLN A 401 3.51 16.00 31.92
C GLN A 401 3.86 14.73 32.72
N LYS A 402 3.25 14.54 33.89
CA LYS A 402 3.41 13.30 34.69
C LYS A 402 2.84 12.07 33.98
N GLU A 403 1.75 12.24 33.24
CA GLU A 403 1.04 11.17 32.55
C GLU A 403 1.78 10.67 31.28
N TYR A 404 2.44 11.57 30.56
CA TYR A 404 3.16 11.30 29.32
C TYR A 404 4.69 11.42 29.50
N ASN A 405 5.22 10.94 30.63
CA ASN A 405 6.66 11.00 30.92
C ASN A 405 7.45 9.75 30.49
N ASN A 406 6.78 8.73 29.96
CA ASN A 406 7.44 7.49 29.56
C ASN A 406 8.09 7.68 28.18
N THR A 407 9.40 7.47 28.10
CA THR A 407 10.17 7.62 26.86
C THR A 407 9.89 6.52 25.84
N GLY A 408 9.51 5.32 26.28
CA GLY A 408 9.19 4.19 25.42
C GLY A 408 7.92 3.46 25.85
N ILE A 409 7.57 2.41 25.10
CA ILE A 409 6.33 1.67 25.31
C ILE A 409 6.35 0.89 26.63
N MET A 410 7.53 0.41 27.01
CA MET A 410 7.73 -0.41 28.19
C MET A 410 8.23 0.48 29.31
N ASN A 411 7.54 0.46 30.44
CA ASN A 411 7.84 1.27 31.61
C ASN A 411 7.64 0.45 32.89
N LYS A 412 7.93 1.06 34.04
CA LYS A 412 7.85 0.37 35.34
C LYS A 412 6.48 -0.26 35.61
N SER A 413 5.38 0.35 35.17
CA SER A 413 4.02 -0.11 35.44
C SER A 413 3.60 -1.31 34.60
N ASN A 414 4.13 -1.44 33.37
CA ASN A 414 3.67 -2.43 32.40
C ASN A 414 4.74 -3.47 32.00
N LYS A 415 5.99 -3.32 32.43
CA LYS A 415 7.12 -4.21 32.12
C LYS A 415 6.79 -5.70 32.29
N ARG A 416 6.02 -6.05 33.33
CA ARG A 416 5.61 -7.44 33.60
C ARG A 416 4.89 -8.11 32.42
N TYR A 417 4.11 -7.35 31.66
CA TYR A 417 3.37 -7.87 30.50
C TYR A 417 4.28 -8.16 29.31
N PHE A 418 5.38 -7.41 29.17
CA PHE A 418 6.38 -7.65 28.13
C PHE A 418 7.27 -8.86 28.44
N THR A 419 7.57 -9.12 29.72
CA THR A 419 8.51 -10.16 30.13
C THR A 419 8.18 -11.54 29.54
N SER A 420 6.91 -11.97 29.60
CA SER A 420 6.49 -13.28 29.08
C SER A 420 6.75 -13.39 27.57
N TRP A 421 6.39 -12.35 26.81
CA TRP A 421 6.64 -12.31 25.37
C TRP A 421 8.15 -12.30 25.08
N LEU A 422 8.94 -11.51 25.81
CA LEU A 422 10.39 -11.44 25.59
C LEU A 422 11.08 -12.79 25.83
N THR A 423 10.74 -13.49 26.91
CA THR A 423 11.31 -14.81 27.22
C THR A 423 11.01 -15.84 26.13
N GLY A 424 9.84 -15.77 25.49
CA GLY A 424 9.44 -16.71 24.46
C GLY A 424 10.02 -16.43 23.06
N ASN A 425 10.40 -15.17 22.76
CA ASN A 425 10.62 -14.68 21.39
C ASN A 425 11.97 -13.97 21.19
N ILE A 426 12.75 -13.73 22.25
CA ILE A 426 14.08 -13.09 22.22
C ILE A 426 15.11 -14.06 22.82
N LYS A 427 16.29 -14.15 22.21
CA LYS A 427 17.40 -14.94 22.75
C LYS A 427 17.82 -14.42 24.14
N PRO A 428 18.06 -15.29 25.15
CA PRO A 428 18.33 -14.87 26.53
C PRO A 428 19.43 -13.81 26.68
N GLU A 429 20.54 -13.96 25.95
CA GLU A 429 21.68 -13.06 25.94
C GLU A 429 21.37 -11.64 25.43
N HIS A 430 20.21 -11.45 24.78
CA HIS A 430 19.79 -10.17 24.22
C HIS A 430 18.61 -9.52 24.95
N HIS A 431 18.10 -10.12 26.03
CA HIS A 431 16.95 -9.61 26.78
C HIS A 431 17.16 -8.18 27.28
N ASN A 432 18.35 -7.85 27.79
CA ASN A 432 18.62 -6.50 28.31
C ASN A 432 18.68 -5.45 27.19
N TYR A 433 19.21 -5.79 26.02
CA TYR A 433 19.22 -4.88 24.86
C TYR A 433 17.80 -4.57 24.38
N VAL A 434 16.95 -5.60 24.25
CA VAL A 434 15.57 -5.41 23.81
C VAL A 434 14.74 -4.66 24.85
N LYS A 435 14.98 -4.91 26.15
CA LYS A 435 14.36 -4.12 27.23
C LYS A 435 14.75 -2.64 27.15
N SER A 436 16.04 -2.34 26.91
CA SER A 436 16.49 -0.96 26.71
C SER A 436 15.86 -0.32 25.49
N LEU A 437 15.82 -1.03 24.34
CA LEU A 437 15.16 -0.57 23.11
C LEU A 437 13.67 -0.22 23.34
N LEU A 438 12.94 -1.05 24.09
CA LEU A 438 11.51 -0.82 24.37
C LEU A 438 11.25 0.26 25.44
N THR A 439 12.22 0.53 26.32
CA THR A 439 12.09 1.49 27.42
C THR A 439 12.52 2.89 27.01
N ASP A 440 13.68 3.02 26.37
CA ASP A 440 14.24 4.30 25.95
C ASP A 440 15.12 4.07 24.70
N PRO A 441 14.51 4.06 23.51
CA PRO A 441 15.23 3.79 22.27
C PRO A 441 16.22 4.90 21.92
N ALA A 442 16.04 6.13 22.39
CA ALA A 442 16.99 7.21 22.17
C ALA A 442 18.29 6.96 22.92
N LYS A 443 18.18 6.65 24.23
CA LYS A 443 19.34 6.26 25.04
C LYS A 443 20.00 4.97 24.53
N TYR A 444 19.21 4.03 24.01
CA TYR A 444 19.76 2.83 23.37
C TYR A 444 20.56 3.19 22.11
N ALA A 445 20.07 4.13 21.28
CA ALA A 445 20.79 4.60 20.10
C ALA A 445 22.12 5.27 20.46
N ASP A 446 22.19 6.01 21.57
CA ASP A 446 23.41 6.67 22.05
C ASP A 446 24.54 5.68 22.38
N THR A 447 24.20 4.43 22.74
CA THR A 447 25.19 3.36 22.94
C THR A 447 25.83 2.84 21.65
N CYS A 448 25.40 3.35 20.49
CA CYS A 448 25.87 2.95 19.16
C CYS A 448 25.87 1.42 18.94
N PRO A 449 24.75 0.72 19.20
CA PRO A 449 24.77 -0.74 19.26
C PRO A 449 25.10 -1.34 17.89
N LYS A 450 25.96 -2.35 17.84
CA LYS A 450 26.35 -2.99 16.56
C LYS A 450 25.40 -4.11 16.13
N ILE A 451 24.72 -4.71 17.10
CA ILE A 451 23.77 -5.79 16.90
C ILE A 451 22.46 -5.25 16.30
N HIS A 452 21.88 -5.99 15.35
CA HIS A 452 20.58 -5.67 14.77
C HIS A 452 19.48 -6.48 15.43
N LEU A 453 18.25 -5.97 15.39
CA LEU A 453 17.07 -6.68 15.94
C LEU A 453 16.96 -8.11 15.40
N ALA A 454 17.22 -8.33 14.11
CA ALA A 454 17.17 -9.66 13.49
C ALA A 454 18.04 -10.71 14.21
N ASP A 455 19.17 -10.29 14.78
CA ASP A 455 20.10 -11.18 15.48
C ASP A 455 19.63 -11.48 16.91
N MET A 456 18.78 -10.62 17.49
CA MET A 456 18.24 -10.73 18.83
C MET A 456 17.04 -11.67 18.92
N LEU A 457 16.29 -11.81 17.83
CA LEU A 457 15.06 -12.60 17.79
C LEU A 457 15.35 -14.11 17.87
N LEU A 458 14.51 -14.81 18.61
CA LEU A 458 14.46 -16.26 18.69
C LEU A 458 13.31 -16.77 17.82
N PHE A 459 13.61 -17.17 16.58
CA PHE A 459 12.62 -17.83 15.72
C PHE A 459 12.55 -19.31 16.08
N LYS A 460 11.34 -19.80 16.36
CA LYS A 460 11.03 -21.22 16.60
C LYS A 460 10.52 -21.89 15.35
#